data_AF-A0A382ZB50-F1
#
_entry.id   AF-A0A382ZB50-F1
#
_cell.length_a   1.000
_cell.length_b   1.000
_cell.length_c   1.000
_cell.angle_alpha   90.00
_cell.angle_beta   90.00
_cell.angle_gamma   90.00
#
_symmetry.space_group_name_H-M   'P 1'
#
loop_
_entity.id
_entity.type
_entity.pdbx_description
1 polymer ?
#
loop_
_entity_poly.entity_id
_entity_poly.type
_entity_poly.pdbx_seq_one_letter_code
_entity_poly.pdbx_strand_id
1 'polypeptide(L)'
;SLDACYRDAVVTVRTAINAPSTYKVGIQLFDGDNAVTEQVITGTNNKRIDEKGGWDDVVFQTLHVNEPKHWTAETPNLYRIVVSLIDENGNAVDVEAYNVGFRNIEMKNGQLLVNGQAVLIRGVNRHEHHQTKGHAINEDDMLEDIKLLKQNNFNAVRTAHYPNHPRWYELCDEYGLYVVDEANIETHGMFPMGRLSRDPLWAGAYMARFTQMVERDKNHPSIIIWSLGNESGHGPTHDAMYGWAKSFDPSRPVQYEG
;
A
#
# COMPACT_ATOMS: atom_id res chain seq x y z
N SER A 1 6.77 -10.07 3.93
CA SER A 1 7.54 -10.52 2.75
C SER A 1 7.55 -12.03 2.71
N LEU A 2 7.67 -12.59 1.51
CA LEU A 2 7.95 -14.01 1.29
C LEU A 2 9.47 -14.25 1.33
N ASP A 3 9.89 -15.48 1.63
CA ASP A 3 11.29 -15.90 1.51
C ASP A 3 11.74 -16.01 0.05
N ALA A 4 13.02 -16.33 -0.18
CA ALA A 4 13.60 -16.39 -1.52
C ALA A 4 13.00 -17.50 -2.41
N CYS A 5 12.36 -18.50 -1.80
CA CYS A 5 11.69 -19.59 -2.49
C CYS A 5 10.19 -19.33 -2.66
N TYR A 6 9.68 -18.20 -2.17
CA TYR A 6 8.26 -17.87 -2.08
C TYR A 6 7.46 -18.96 -1.39
N ARG A 7 7.98 -19.53 -0.29
CA ARG A 7 7.34 -20.59 0.47
C ARG A 7 6.87 -20.07 1.82
N ASP A 8 7.79 -19.65 2.67
CA ASP A 8 7.47 -19.15 4.00
C ASP A 8 7.42 -17.62 4.00
N ALA A 9 6.74 -17.04 4.97
CA ALA A 9 6.57 -15.61 5.07
C ALA A 9 6.86 -15.04 6.45
N VAL A 10 7.22 -13.76 6.42
CA VAL A 10 7.38 -12.91 7.58
C VAL A 10 6.44 -11.72 7.45
N VAL A 11 5.54 -11.54 8.41
CA VAL A 11 4.72 -10.33 8.53
C VAL A 11 5.40 -9.38 9.50
N THR A 12 5.81 -8.21 9.02
CA THR A 12 6.42 -7.17 9.85
C THR A 12 5.39 -6.07 10.08
N VAL A 13 5.15 -5.73 11.34
CA VAL A 13 4.19 -4.70 11.75
C VAL A 13 4.95 -3.61 12.49
N ARG A 14 4.74 -2.36 12.07
CA ARG A 14 5.21 -1.16 12.77
C ARG A 14 3.98 -0.37 13.20
N THR A 15 3.76 -0.28 14.50
CA THR A 15 2.62 0.42 15.09
C THR A 15 3.12 1.66 15.81
N ALA A 16 2.64 2.84 15.41
CA ALA A 16 2.82 4.06 16.18
C ALA A 16 1.61 4.22 17.12
N ILE A 17 1.85 4.58 18.38
CA ILE A 17 0.82 4.71 19.41
C ILE A 17 0.91 6.07 20.09
N ASN A 18 -0.24 6.61 20.49
CA ASN A 18 -0.31 7.75 21.40
C ASN A 18 -1.05 7.28 22.67
N ALA A 19 -0.29 6.69 23.59
CA ALA A 19 -0.81 6.03 24.79
C ALA A 19 0.21 6.10 25.93
N PRO A 20 -0.20 5.85 27.20
CA PRO A 20 0.75 5.72 28.30
C PRO A 20 1.83 4.66 28.00
N SER A 21 3.07 4.90 28.45
CA SER A 21 4.21 4.01 28.17
C SER A 21 4.11 2.61 28.79
N THR A 22 3.15 2.40 29.70
CA THR A 22 2.83 1.07 30.27
C THR A 22 2.01 0.19 29.32
N TYR A 23 1.40 0.78 28.30
CA TYR A 23 0.54 0.08 27.35
C TYR A 23 1.39 -0.73 26.38
N LYS A 24 0.80 -1.81 25.85
CA LYS A 24 1.46 -2.72 24.91
C LYS A 24 0.63 -2.88 23.65
N VAL A 25 1.27 -3.28 22.58
CA VAL A 25 0.62 -3.65 21.32
C VAL A 25 0.60 -5.15 21.18
N GLY A 26 -0.59 -5.72 21.03
CA GLY A 26 -0.82 -7.10 20.63
C GLY A 26 -1.04 -7.21 19.13
N ILE A 27 -0.43 -8.20 18.48
CA ILE A 27 -0.74 -8.54 17.09
C ILE A 27 -1.04 -10.04 16.95
N GLN A 28 -2.00 -10.36 16.07
CA GLN A 28 -2.33 -11.73 15.73
C GLN A 28 -2.91 -11.82 14.32
N LEU A 29 -2.54 -12.87 13.58
CA LEU A 29 -2.98 -13.10 12.21
C LEU A 29 -4.05 -14.20 12.13
N PHE A 30 -5.06 -14.00 11.28
CA PHE A 30 -6.20 -14.91 11.10
C PHE A 30 -6.44 -15.26 9.61
N ASP A 31 -6.90 -16.48 9.35
CA ASP A 31 -7.46 -16.95 8.07
C ASP A 31 -8.94 -17.30 8.29
N GLY A 32 -9.83 -16.39 7.88
CA GLY A 32 -11.22 -16.40 8.34
C GLY A 32 -11.30 -16.29 9.87
N ASP A 33 -12.01 -17.22 10.51
CA ASP A 33 -12.15 -17.27 11.96
C ASP A 33 -10.98 -18.00 12.67
N ASN A 34 -10.03 -18.55 11.92
CA ASN A 34 -8.95 -19.36 12.49
C ASN A 34 -7.71 -18.52 12.74
N ALA A 35 -7.21 -18.52 13.98
CA ALA A 35 -5.91 -17.95 14.30
C ALA A 35 -4.79 -18.77 13.62
N VAL A 36 -3.94 -18.08 12.87
CA VAL A 36 -2.79 -18.65 12.15
C VAL A 36 -1.50 -18.52 12.96
N THR A 37 -1.47 -17.54 13.87
CA THR A 37 -0.35 -17.29 14.78
C THR A 37 -0.84 -17.19 16.21
N GLU A 38 0.05 -17.46 17.16
CA GLU A 38 -0.12 -16.99 18.54
C GLU A 38 -0.15 -15.45 18.56
N GLN A 39 -0.74 -14.89 19.61
CA GLN A 39 -0.71 -13.45 19.83
C GLN A 39 0.67 -13.02 20.34
N VAL A 40 1.27 -12.01 19.71
CA VAL A 40 2.53 -11.41 20.15
C VAL A 40 2.22 -10.06 20.79
N ILE A 41 2.61 -9.89 22.06
CA ILE A 41 2.40 -8.65 22.82
C ILE A 41 3.75 -8.01 23.13
N THR A 42 3.92 -6.73 22.81
CA THR A 42 5.20 -6.03 22.98
C THR A 42 4.98 -4.55 23.33
N GLY A 43 5.84 -4.00 24.18
CA GLY A 43 5.84 -2.56 24.51
C GLY A 43 6.73 -1.75 23.55
N THR A 44 6.76 -0.43 23.72
CA THR A 44 7.63 0.48 22.96
C THR A 44 9.10 0.32 23.35
N ASN A 45 9.98 1.06 22.66
CA ASN A 45 11.44 1.00 22.83
C ASN A 45 12.04 -0.41 22.65
N ASN A 46 11.39 -1.23 21.83
CA ASN A 46 11.76 -2.63 21.60
C ASN A 46 12.78 -2.83 20.46
N LYS A 47 13.20 -1.75 19.81
CA LYS A 47 14.22 -1.74 18.75
C LYS A 47 15.07 -0.47 18.88
N ARG A 48 16.39 -0.64 18.98
CA ARG A 48 17.34 0.48 18.94
C ARG A 48 17.42 1.05 17.52
N ILE A 49 17.34 2.37 17.41
CA ILE A 49 17.34 3.11 16.14
C ILE A 49 18.69 3.78 15.92
N ASP A 50 19.21 4.46 16.94
CA ASP A 50 20.48 5.17 16.89
C ASP A 50 21.18 5.20 18.26
N GLU A 51 22.18 6.07 18.41
CA GLU A 51 22.95 6.23 19.64
C GLU A 51 22.08 6.62 20.85
N LYS A 52 20.92 7.26 20.64
CA LYS A 52 20.00 7.73 21.68
C LYS A 52 18.97 6.69 22.12
N GLY A 53 18.83 5.58 21.41
CA GLY A 53 17.94 4.47 21.80
C GLY A 53 16.90 4.15 20.74
N GLY A 54 15.71 3.72 21.19
CA GLY A 54 14.55 3.43 20.35
C GLY A 54 13.43 4.45 20.52
N TRP A 55 12.35 4.24 19.78
CA TRP A 55 11.12 5.04 19.85
C TRP A 55 10.32 4.68 21.11
N ASP A 56 9.87 5.69 21.86
CA ASP A 56 8.98 5.51 23.03
C ASP A 56 7.49 5.42 22.65
N ASP A 57 7.17 5.66 21.38
CA ASP A 57 5.84 5.71 20.79
C ASP A 57 5.66 4.73 19.61
N VAL A 58 6.65 3.90 19.29
CA VAL A 58 6.57 2.90 18.21
C VAL A 58 6.92 1.50 18.70
N VAL A 59 6.14 0.52 18.26
CA VAL A 59 6.38 -0.91 18.47
C VAL A 59 6.68 -1.59 17.15
N PHE A 60 7.75 -2.38 17.09
CA PHE A 60 8.10 -3.23 15.93
C PHE A 60 7.87 -4.70 16.24
N GLN A 61 7.01 -5.38 15.49
CA GLN A 61 6.69 -6.78 15.73
C GLN A 61 6.82 -7.60 14.45
N THR A 62 7.02 -8.90 14.62
CA THR A 62 7.21 -9.84 13.51
C THR A 62 6.47 -11.13 13.81
N LEU A 63 5.75 -11.64 12.81
CA LEU A 63 5.10 -12.95 12.82
C LEU A 63 5.69 -13.82 11.71
N HIS A 64 5.94 -15.09 12.02
CA HIS A 64 6.36 -16.09 11.04
C HIS A 64 5.14 -16.92 10.62
N VAL A 65 4.98 -17.13 9.33
CA VAL A 65 3.87 -17.91 8.76
C VAL A 65 4.47 -18.90 7.78
N ASN A 66 4.24 -20.19 8.04
CA ASN A 66 4.69 -21.26 7.17
C ASN A 66 3.69 -21.43 6.02
N GLU A 67 4.20 -21.49 4.79
CA GLU A 67 3.40 -21.80 3.59
C GLU A 67 2.05 -21.04 3.49
N PRO A 68 2.00 -19.69 3.62
CA PRO A 68 0.73 -18.97 3.48
C PRO A 68 0.19 -19.05 2.06
N LYS A 69 -1.14 -18.93 1.93
CA LYS A 69 -1.78 -18.76 0.63
C LYS A 69 -1.37 -17.43 0.02
N HIS A 70 -0.78 -17.47 -1.18
CA HIS A 70 -0.32 -16.26 -1.86
C HIS A 70 -1.48 -15.41 -2.36
N TRP A 71 -1.31 -14.09 -2.27
CA TRP A 71 -2.20 -13.14 -2.93
C TRP A 71 -1.70 -12.86 -4.36
N THR A 72 -2.61 -12.94 -5.33
CA THR A 72 -2.41 -12.51 -6.72
C THR A 72 -3.72 -11.93 -7.26
N ALA A 73 -3.70 -11.29 -8.44
CA ALA A 73 -4.94 -10.88 -9.11
C ALA A 73 -5.82 -12.07 -9.57
N GLU A 74 -5.26 -13.29 -9.63
CA GLU A 74 -5.98 -14.51 -10.02
C GLU A 74 -6.54 -15.25 -8.80
N THR A 75 -5.79 -15.25 -7.69
CA THR A 75 -6.12 -15.89 -6.42
C THR A 75 -5.93 -14.87 -5.28
N PRO A 76 -6.93 -14.01 -5.02
CA PRO A 76 -6.82 -12.92 -4.03
C PRO A 76 -6.96 -13.43 -2.59
N ASN A 77 -6.08 -14.32 -2.15
CA ASN A 77 -6.11 -14.85 -0.79
C ASN A 77 -5.73 -13.75 0.21
N LEU A 78 -6.61 -13.51 1.19
CA LEU A 78 -6.44 -12.50 2.22
C LEU A 78 -6.49 -13.12 3.61
N TYR A 79 -5.61 -12.64 4.46
CA TYR A 79 -5.60 -12.88 5.89
C TYR A 79 -6.00 -11.59 6.60
N ARG A 80 -6.38 -11.67 7.88
CA ARG A 80 -6.68 -10.50 8.72
C ARG A 80 -5.62 -10.37 9.80
N ILE A 81 -4.88 -9.26 9.82
CA ILE A 81 -4.05 -8.91 10.98
C ILE A 81 -4.90 -8.05 11.92
N VAL A 82 -4.97 -8.46 13.19
CA VAL A 82 -5.60 -7.69 14.26
C VAL A 82 -4.49 -7.07 15.10
N VAL A 83 -4.57 -5.77 15.32
CA VAL A 83 -3.64 -4.96 16.11
C VAL A 83 -4.42 -4.37 17.28
N SER A 84 -4.05 -4.74 18.50
CA SER A 84 -4.76 -4.31 19.72
C SER A 84 -3.85 -3.50 20.61
N LEU A 85 -4.34 -2.37 21.12
CA LEU A 85 -3.70 -1.64 22.21
C LEU A 85 -4.19 -2.21 23.54
N ILE A 86 -3.27 -2.59 24.41
CA ILE A 86 -3.53 -3.33 25.64
C ILE A 86 -3.05 -2.52 26.85
N ASP A 87 -3.94 -2.29 27.81
CA ASP A 87 -3.64 -1.57 29.06
C ASP A 87 -2.83 -2.42 30.06
N GLU A 88 -2.44 -1.83 31.20
CA GLU A 88 -1.70 -2.52 32.26
C GLU A 88 -2.47 -3.66 32.95
N ASN A 89 -3.80 -3.68 32.83
CA ASN A 89 -4.66 -4.72 33.38
C ASN A 89 -4.87 -5.88 32.41
N GLY A 90 -4.34 -5.77 31.18
CA GLY A 90 -4.48 -6.77 30.12
C GLY A 90 -5.75 -6.62 29.28
N ASN A 91 -6.47 -5.50 29.38
CA ASN A 91 -7.66 -5.24 28.56
C ASN A 91 -7.26 -4.61 27.22
N ALA A 92 -7.93 -5.04 26.15
CA ALA A 92 -7.84 -4.33 24.87
C ALA A 92 -8.67 -3.03 24.95
N VAL A 93 -8.01 -1.89 24.78
CA VAL A 93 -8.62 -0.55 24.84
C VAL A 93 -8.89 0.04 23.45
N ASP A 94 -8.20 -0.45 22.43
CA ASP A 94 -8.38 -0.09 21.04
C ASP A 94 -7.98 -1.26 20.14
N VAL A 95 -8.66 -1.42 19.01
CA VAL A 95 -8.43 -2.51 18.07
C VAL A 95 -8.60 -2.02 16.65
N GLU A 96 -7.52 -2.14 15.88
CA GLU A 96 -7.51 -1.93 14.43
C GLU A 96 -7.24 -3.26 13.73
N ALA A 97 -7.68 -3.36 12.48
CA ALA A 97 -7.40 -4.55 11.69
C ALA A 97 -7.29 -4.25 10.19
N TYR A 98 -6.41 -5.01 9.53
CA TYR A 98 -6.08 -4.82 8.13
C TYR A 98 -6.08 -6.14 7.38
N ASN A 99 -6.40 -6.10 6.10
CA ASN A 99 -6.25 -7.25 5.23
C ASN A 99 -4.78 -7.39 4.82
N VAL A 100 -4.28 -8.62 4.82
CA VAL A 100 -2.89 -8.97 4.47
C VAL A 100 -2.94 -9.95 3.31
N GLY A 101 -2.39 -9.53 2.17
CA GLY A 101 -2.12 -10.42 1.04
C GLY A 101 -0.64 -10.80 0.98
N PHE A 102 -0.32 -12.09 1.09
CA PHE A 102 1.06 -12.55 1.00
C PHE A 102 1.55 -12.50 -0.44
N ARG A 103 2.33 -11.46 -0.75
CA ARG A 103 2.97 -11.30 -2.05
C ARG A 103 4.33 -10.63 -1.97
N ASN A 104 5.13 -10.81 -3.00
CA ASN A 104 6.36 -10.06 -3.25
C ASN A 104 6.34 -9.46 -4.66
N ILE A 105 6.78 -8.20 -4.79
CA ILE A 105 6.85 -7.48 -6.07
C ILE A 105 8.32 -7.12 -6.32
N GLU A 106 8.84 -7.49 -7.49
CA GLU A 106 10.26 -7.32 -7.79
C GLU A 106 10.47 -6.88 -9.24
N MET A 107 11.44 -6.00 -9.45
CA MET A 107 12.01 -5.75 -10.77
C MET A 107 13.28 -6.59 -10.91
N LYS A 108 13.28 -7.60 -11.77
CA LYS A 108 14.43 -8.51 -11.95
C LYS A 108 14.64 -8.80 -13.43
N ASN A 109 15.88 -8.65 -13.90
CA ASN A 109 16.26 -8.86 -15.31
C ASN A 109 15.36 -8.10 -16.31
N GLY A 110 14.95 -6.88 -15.94
CA GLY A 110 14.07 -6.03 -16.77
C GLY A 110 12.59 -6.44 -16.76
N GLN A 111 12.18 -7.39 -15.91
CA GLN A 111 10.79 -7.84 -15.80
C GLN A 111 10.18 -7.45 -14.45
N LEU A 112 8.89 -7.10 -14.48
CA LEU A 112 8.06 -6.98 -13.29
C LEU A 112 7.58 -8.38 -12.87
N LEU A 113 7.95 -8.79 -11.67
CA LEU A 113 7.60 -10.09 -11.11
C LEU A 113 6.62 -9.92 -9.95
N VAL A 114 5.65 -10.83 -9.86
CA VAL A 114 4.82 -11.06 -8.68
C VAL A 114 5.07 -12.49 -8.21
N ASN A 115 5.55 -12.65 -6.98
CA ASN A 115 5.89 -13.97 -6.39
C ASN A 115 6.86 -14.77 -7.30
N GLY A 116 7.85 -14.08 -7.86
CA GLY A 116 8.87 -14.68 -8.73
C GLY A 116 8.43 -14.95 -10.17
N GLN A 117 7.17 -14.68 -10.52
CA GLN A 117 6.63 -14.91 -11.86
C GLN A 117 6.44 -13.59 -12.62
N ALA A 118 6.90 -13.53 -13.87
CA ALA A 118 6.72 -12.36 -14.71
C ALA A 118 5.24 -12.17 -15.05
N VAL A 119 4.71 -10.97 -14.80
CA VAL A 119 3.30 -10.68 -15.04
C VAL A 119 3.07 -9.99 -16.37
N LEU A 120 2.04 -10.43 -17.09
CA LEU A 120 1.49 -9.70 -18.22
C LEU A 120 0.37 -8.78 -17.73
N ILE A 121 0.60 -7.47 -17.78
CA ILE A 121 -0.40 -6.48 -17.39
C ILE A 121 -1.44 -6.36 -18.51
N ARG A 122 -2.69 -6.73 -18.18
CA ARG A 122 -3.90 -6.47 -18.98
C ARG A 122 -4.67 -5.37 -18.26
N GLY A 123 -4.16 -4.15 -18.42
CA GLY A 123 -4.56 -3.00 -17.62
C GLY A 123 -5.47 -2.02 -18.35
N VAL A 124 -6.24 -1.26 -17.57
CA VAL A 124 -7.01 -0.10 -18.05
C VAL A 124 -6.74 1.12 -17.16
N ASN A 125 -6.87 2.33 -17.71
CA ASN A 125 -6.95 3.56 -16.90
C ASN A 125 -8.40 3.76 -16.48
N ARG A 126 -8.64 4.01 -15.20
CA ARG A 126 -9.99 4.26 -14.67
C ARG A 126 -10.01 5.59 -13.93
N HIS A 127 -10.89 6.49 -14.38
CA HIS A 127 -11.32 7.65 -13.60
C HIS A 127 -12.52 7.28 -12.73
N GLU A 128 -12.67 7.96 -11.60
CA GLU A 128 -13.93 7.92 -10.84
C GLU A 128 -14.96 8.78 -11.56
N HIS A 129 -15.88 8.15 -12.29
CA HIS A 129 -16.90 8.84 -13.07
C HIS A 129 -18.21 8.07 -13.10
N HIS A 130 -19.31 8.79 -12.93
CA HIS A 130 -20.65 8.32 -13.16
C HIS A 130 -21.45 9.38 -13.92
N GLN A 131 -22.19 8.96 -14.95
CA GLN A 131 -22.90 9.83 -15.89
C GLN A 131 -23.80 10.90 -15.24
N THR A 132 -24.42 10.60 -14.10
CA THR A 132 -25.29 11.55 -13.38
C THR A 132 -24.74 12.06 -12.04
N LYS A 133 -23.72 11.40 -11.46
CA LYS A 133 -23.16 11.76 -10.14
C LYS A 133 -21.83 12.51 -10.26
N GLY A 134 -21.27 12.63 -11.47
CA GLY A 134 -19.94 13.17 -11.68
C GLY A 134 -18.89 12.25 -11.05
N HIS A 135 -18.02 12.81 -10.21
CA HIS A 135 -16.95 12.04 -9.54
C HIS A 135 -17.39 11.38 -8.22
N ALA A 136 -18.64 11.58 -7.78
CA ALA A 136 -19.17 11.01 -6.54
C ALA A 136 -19.75 9.60 -6.78
N ILE A 137 -18.90 8.66 -7.17
CA ILE A 137 -19.27 7.25 -7.32
C ILE A 137 -19.51 6.58 -5.96
N ASN A 138 -20.33 5.53 -5.92
CA ASN A 138 -20.56 4.71 -4.73
C ASN A 138 -19.96 3.30 -4.88
N GLU A 139 -20.06 2.47 -3.83
CA GLU A 139 -19.54 1.10 -3.85
C GLU A 139 -20.16 0.22 -4.94
N ASP A 140 -21.46 0.37 -5.22
CA ASP A 140 -22.12 -0.39 -6.29
C ASP A 140 -21.54 -0.06 -7.67
N ASP A 141 -21.27 1.22 -7.93
CA ASP A 141 -20.62 1.67 -9.17
C ASP A 141 -19.20 1.07 -9.30
N MET A 142 -18.44 1.02 -8.20
CA MET A 142 -17.11 0.40 -8.17
C MET A 142 -17.17 -1.11 -8.43
N LEU A 143 -18.13 -1.80 -7.82
CA LEU A 143 -18.33 -3.24 -8.00
C LEU A 143 -18.77 -3.59 -9.42
N GLU A 144 -19.59 -2.73 -10.04
CA GLU A 144 -19.97 -2.88 -11.46
C GLU A 144 -18.72 -2.81 -12.36
N ASP A 145 -17.88 -1.79 -12.20
CA ASP A 145 -16.62 -1.66 -12.93
C ASP A 145 -15.73 -2.89 -12.74
N ILE A 146 -15.51 -3.33 -11.49
CA ILE A 146 -14.66 -4.50 -11.20
C ILE A 146 -15.20 -5.76 -11.89
N LYS A 147 -16.51 -6.00 -11.83
CA LYS A 147 -17.13 -7.14 -12.50
C LYS A 147 -16.90 -7.09 -14.01
N LEU A 148 -17.13 -5.94 -14.64
CA LEU A 148 -16.92 -5.76 -16.07
C LEU A 148 -15.46 -5.99 -16.47
N LEU A 149 -14.52 -5.45 -15.71
CA LEU A 149 -13.09 -5.64 -15.96
C LEU A 149 -12.70 -7.11 -15.88
N LYS A 150 -13.10 -7.80 -14.81
CA LYS A 150 -12.78 -9.22 -14.61
C LYS A 150 -13.43 -10.11 -15.68
N GLN A 151 -14.68 -9.83 -16.07
CA GLN A 151 -15.38 -10.55 -17.15
C GLN A 151 -14.72 -10.35 -18.51
N ASN A 152 -14.02 -9.24 -18.71
CA ASN A 152 -13.29 -8.92 -19.95
C ASN A 152 -11.79 -9.22 -19.84
N ASN A 153 -11.37 -10.08 -18.90
CA ASN A 153 -10.01 -10.57 -18.73
C ASN A 153 -8.96 -9.50 -18.37
N PHE A 154 -9.37 -8.33 -17.89
CA PHE A 154 -8.46 -7.37 -17.27
C PHE A 154 -7.98 -7.89 -15.92
N ASN A 155 -6.71 -7.64 -15.61
CA ASN A 155 -6.10 -7.98 -14.33
C ASN A 155 -5.50 -6.78 -13.61
N ALA A 156 -5.57 -5.58 -14.19
CA ALA A 156 -4.97 -4.40 -13.61
C ALA A 156 -5.74 -3.11 -13.89
N VAL A 157 -5.59 -2.13 -13.01
CA VAL A 157 -6.14 -0.78 -13.14
C VAL A 157 -5.10 0.26 -12.71
N ARG A 158 -5.00 1.35 -13.47
CA ARG A 158 -4.30 2.57 -13.06
C ARG A 158 -5.32 3.60 -12.56
N THR A 159 -5.08 4.18 -11.39
CA THR A 159 -5.91 5.24 -10.79
C THR A 159 -5.64 6.59 -11.46
N ALA A 160 -6.01 6.70 -12.73
CA ALA A 160 -5.82 7.90 -13.55
C ALA A 160 -6.69 9.06 -13.01
N HIS A 161 -6.16 10.22 -12.60
CA HIS A 161 -4.76 10.54 -12.31
C HIS A 161 -4.64 11.05 -10.87
N TYR A 162 -5.19 10.28 -9.94
CA TYR A 162 -5.29 10.61 -8.52
C TYR A 162 -5.66 9.38 -7.68
N PRO A 163 -5.32 9.38 -6.37
CA PRO A 163 -5.75 8.32 -5.48
C PRO A 163 -7.28 8.27 -5.45
N ASN A 164 -7.85 7.09 -5.66
CA ASN A 164 -9.28 6.88 -5.68
C ASN A 164 -9.85 6.84 -4.25
N HIS A 165 -11.17 6.71 -4.12
CA HIS A 165 -11.85 6.48 -2.86
C HIS A 165 -11.28 5.25 -2.12
N PRO A 166 -11.04 5.29 -0.79
CA PRO A 166 -10.39 4.19 -0.05
C PRO A 166 -11.02 2.81 -0.26
N ARG A 167 -12.36 2.75 -0.35
CA ARG A 167 -13.10 1.51 -0.63
C ARG A 167 -12.67 0.81 -1.93
N TRP A 168 -12.18 1.55 -2.94
CA TRP A 168 -11.71 0.97 -4.19
C TRP A 168 -10.56 -0.03 -3.99
N TYR A 169 -9.61 0.29 -3.11
CA TYR A 169 -8.43 -0.55 -2.87
C TYR A 169 -8.79 -1.81 -2.09
N GLU A 170 -9.70 -1.70 -1.12
CA GLU A 170 -10.26 -2.87 -0.41
C GLU A 170 -10.94 -3.83 -1.40
N LEU A 171 -11.75 -3.30 -2.32
CA LEU A 171 -12.39 -4.11 -3.35
C LEU A 171 -11.35 -4.71 -4.32
N CYS A 172 -10.30 -3.97 -4.70
CA CYS A 172 -9.23 -4.53 -5.53
C CYS A 172 -8.44 -5.64 -4.82
N ASP A 173 -8.25 -5.53 -3.51
CA ASP A 173 -7.65 -6.57 -2.68
C ASP A 173 -8.52 -7.83 -2.69
N GLU A 174 -9.82 -7.67 -2.50
CA GLU A 174 -10.82 -8.74 -2.40
C GLU A 174 -11.07 -9.46 -3.74
N TYR A 175 -11.25 -8.69 -4.83
CA TYR A 175 -11.59 -9.23 -6.15
C TYR A 175 -10.38 -9.56 -7.03
N GLY A 176 -9.18 -9.16 -6.60
CA GLY A 176 -7.93 -9.43 -7.29
C GLY A 176 -7.78 -8.59 -8.55
N LEU A 177 -7.28 -7.37 -8.39
CA LEU A 177 -6.78 -6.51 -9.46
C LEU A 177 -5.43 -5.93 -9.03
N TYR A 178 -4.46 -5.90 -9.94
CA TYR A 178 -3.22 -5.17 -9.74
C TYR A 178 -3.44 -3.68 -9.93
N VAL A 179 -3.04 -2.87 -8.96
CA VAL A 179 -3.26 -1.43 -8.97
C VAL A 179 -1.95 -0.69 -9.15
N VAL A 180 -1.95 0.27 -10.07
CA VAL A 180 -0.99 1.39 -10.07
C VAL A 180 -1.69 2.53 -9.36
N ASP A 181 -1.19 2.90 -8.18
CA ASP A 181 -1.74 4.00 -7.41
C ASP A 181 -0.96 5.30 -7.68
N GLU A 182 -1.66 6.33 -8.14
CA GLU A 182 -1.07 7.52 -8.72
C GLU A 182 -1.38 8.79 -7.94
N ALA A 183 -0.33 9.58 -7.69
CA ALA A 183 -0.48 10.86 -7.00
C ALA A 183 -1.33 11.84 -7.81
N ASN A 184 -2.15 12.63 -7.12
CA ASN A 184 -2.96 13.69 -7.71
C ASN A 184 -2.09 14.90 -8.09
N ILE A 185 -1.24 14.73 -9.10
CA ILE A 185 -0.29 15.72 -9.60
C ILE A 185 -0.34 15.68 -11.12
N GLU A 186 -0.93 16.72 -11.71
CA GLU A 186 -0.92 16.94 -13.15
C GLU A 186 -0.79 18.44 -13.45
N THR A 187 0.22 18.81 -14.24
CA THR A 187 0.49 20.21 -14.61
C THR A 187 0.58 20.40 -16.11
N HIS A 188 -0.20 19.63 -16.86
CA HIS A 188 -0.23 19.63 -18.33
C HIS A 188 -0.38 21.05 -18.90
N GLY A 189 -1.24 21.89 -18.29
CA GLY A 189 -1.50 23.26 -18.74
C GLY A 189 -0.34 24.27 -18.57
N MET A 190 0.82 23.87 -18.03
CA MET A 190 1.97 24.74 -17.83
C MET A 190 2.90 24.77 -19.06
N PHE A 191 3.63 25.88 -19.23
CA PHE A 191 4.57 26.04 -20.36
C PHE A 191 5.98 26.43 -19.89
N PRO A 192 7.00 25.56 -19.95
CA PRO A 192 6.90 24.14 -20.28
C PRO A 192 6.12 23.37 -19.20
N MET A 193 5.68 22.16 -19.54
CA MET A 193 4.90 21.29 -18.65
C MET A 193 5.58 21.08 -17.29
N GLY A 194 6.91 20.92 -17.29
CA GLY A 194 7.74 20.80 -16.09
C GLY A 194 8.07 22.11 -15.36
N ARG A 195 7.36 23.20 -15.62
CA ARG A 195 7.64 24.50 -14.96
C ARG A 195 7.50 24.39 -13.44
N LEU A 196 6.44 23.73 -12.95
CA LEU A 196 6.19 23.64 -11.51
C LEU A 196 7.04 22.54 -10.85
N SER A 197 7.24 21.40 -11.51
CA SER A 197 8.10 20.31 -10.98
C SER A 197 9.59 20.66 -10.89
N ARG A 198 10.00 21.81 -11.47
CA ARG A 198 11.35 22.39 -11.35
C ARG A 198 11.44 23.55 -10.37
N ASP A 199 10.31 24.06 -9.88
CA ASP A 199 10.29 25.17 -8.94
C ASP A 199 10.36 24.64 -7.50
N PRO A 200 11.41 24.94 -6.74
CA PRO A 200 11.54 24.46 -5.36
C PRO A 200 10.42 24.95 -4.44
N LEU A 201 9.71 26.03 -4.77
CA LEU A 201 8.54 26.49 -4.02
C LEU A 201 7.38 25.49 -4.07
N TRP A 202 7.31 24.67 -5.11
CA TRP A 202 6.26 23.65 -5.27
C TRP A 202 6.65 22.27 -4.71
N ALA A 203 7.91 22.09 -4.30
CA ALA A 203 8.40 20.81 -3.81
C ALA A 203 7.59 20.28 -2.60
N GLY A 204 7.23 21.17 -1.67
CA GLY A 204 6.40 20.79 -0.52
C GLY A 204 5.01 20.29 -0.91
N ALA A 205 4.37 20.92 -1.91
CA ALA A 205 3.04 20.54 -2.37
C ALA A 205 3.04 19.20 -3.12
N TYR A 206 4.04 18.95 -3.95
CA TYR A 206 4.24 17.67 -4.63
C TYR A 206 4.51 16.55 -3.63
N MET A 207 5.48 16.76 -2.73
CA MET A 207 5.81 15.79 -1.69
C MET A 207 4.59 15.47 -0.83
N ALA A 208 3.84 16.48 -0.38
CA ALA A 208 2.65 16.26 0.46
C ALA A 208 1.61 15.38 -0.23
N ARG A 209 1.34 15.57 -1.53
CA ARG A 209 0.37 14.76 -2.28
C ARG A 209 0.82 13.30 -2.39
N PHE A 210 2.11 13.10 -2.66
CA PHE A 210 2.65 11.77 -2.84
C PHE A 210 2.83 11.01 -1.53
N THR A 211 3.38 11.65 -0.49
CA THR A 211 3.59 11.00 0.81
C THR A 211 2.27 10.64 1.47
N GLN A 212 1.24 11.49 1.37
CA GLN A 212 -0.08 11.18 1.93
C GLN A 212 -0.74 9.99 1.24
N MET A 213 -0.65 9.87 -0.09
CA MET A 213 -1.12 8.70 -0.82
C MET A 213 -0.42 7.43 -0.32
N VAL A 214 0.93 7.42 -0.33
CA VAL A 214 1.69 6.24 0.07
C VAL A 214 1.44 5.87 1.53
N GLU A 215 1.38 6.84 2.44
CA GLU A 215 1.10 6.59 3.87
C GLU A 215 -0.28 5.97 4.09
N ARG A 216 -1.30 6.45 3.36
CA ARG A 216 -2.67 5.94 3.43
C ARG A 216 -2.76 4.51 2.90
N ASP A 217 -2.15 4.24 1.75
CA ASP A 217 -2.50 3.07 0.94
C ASP A 217 -1.45 1.94 0.96
N LYS A 218 -0.27 2.14 1.58
CA LYS A 218 0.85 1.16 1.62
C LYS A 218 0.51 -0.26 2.06
N ASN A 219 -0.57 -0.45 2.81
CA ASN A 219 -0.98 -1.74 3.34
C ASN A 219 -1.84 -2.56 2.36
N HIS A 220 -2.29 -1.99 1.25
CA HIS A 220 -3.09 -2.72 0.26
C HIS A 220 -2.23 -3.66 -0.60
N PRO A 221 -2.47 -4.99 -0.57
CA PRO A 221 -1.78 -5.93 -1.46
C PRO A 221 -2.08 -5.68 -2.94
N SER A 222 -3.23 -5.14 -3.30
CA SER A 222 -3.58 -4.83 -4.69
C SER A 222 -2.64 -3.86 -5.37
N ILE A 223 -2.14 -2.87 -4.63
CA ILE A 223 -1.21 -1.88 -5.18
C ILE A 223 0.14 -2.53 -5.40
N ILE A 224 0.62 -2.55 -6.63
CA ILE A 224 1.92 -3.13 -6.98
C ILE A 224 2.94 -2.10 -7.46
N ILE A 225 2.50 -0.90 -7.83
CA ILE A 225 3.35 0.19 -8.32
C ILE A 225 2.82 1.52 -7.76
N TRP A 226 3.74 2.39 -7.34
CA TRP A 226 3.44 3.81 -7.08
C TRP A 226 3.71 4.64 -8.33
N SER A 227 2.81 5.56 -8.67
CA SER A 227 3.04 6.55 -9.73
C SER A 227 3.19 7.95 -9.17
N LEU A 228 4.19 8.69 -9.66
CA LEU A 228 4.51 10.05 -9.18
C LEU A 228 3.50 11.12 -9.65
N GLY A 229 2.58 10.77 -10.54
CA GLY A 229 1.60 11.68 -11.13
C GLY A 229 1.49 11.46 -12.64
N ASN A 230 0.96 12.45 -13.33
CA ASN A 230 0.73 12.42 -14.77
C ASN A 230 1.17 13.76 -15.39
N GLU A 231 1.61 13.74 -16.66
CA GLU A 231 1.80 14.91 -17.54
C GLU A 231 2.23 16.21 -16.81
N SER A 232 3.29 16.13 -15.99
CA SER A 232 3.84 17.26 -15.22
C SER A 232 5.30 17.56 -15.60
N GLY A 233 5.73 17.02 -16.75
CA GLY A 233 7.12 16.99 -17.24
C GLY A 233 8.08 16.39 -16.22
N HIS A 234 9.38 16.49 -16.48
CA HIS A 234 10.41 16.07 -15.51
C HIS A 234 11.02 17.26 -14.76
N GLY A 235 11.28 17.08 -13.46
CA GLY A 235 11.97 18.05 -12.62
C GLY A 235 12.50 17.46 -11.30
N PRO A 236 13.42 18.15 -10.60
CA PRO A 236 14.07 17.65 -9.37
C PRO A 236 13.12 17.24 -8.25
N THR A 237 11.89 17.79 -8.23
CA THR A 237 10.88 17.38 -7.27
C THR A 237 10.42 15.94 -7.49
N HIS A 238 10.32 15.46 -8.74
CA HIS A 238 10.04 14.06 -9.05
C HIS A 238 11.18 13.15 -8.58
N ASP A 239 12.44 13.56 -8.78
CA ASP A 239 13.60 12.80 -8.32
C ASP A 239 13.61 12.67 -6.78
N ALA A 240 13.22 13.73 -6.06
CA ALA A 240 13.07 13.71 -4.61
C ALA A 240 11.94 12.78 -4.15
N MET A 241 10.78 12.81 -4.82
CA MET A 241 9.66 11.90 -4.55
C MET A 241 10.06 10.43 -4.77
N TYR A 242 10.74 10.14 -5.89
CA TYR A 242 11.27 8.82 -6.19
C TYR A 242 12.25 8.35 -5.11
N GLY A 243 13.23 9.19 -4.75
CA GLY A 243 14.22 8.87 -3.72
C GLY A 243 13.57 8.59 -2.36
N TRP A 244 12.57 9.38 -1.98
CA TRP A 244 11.79 9.15 -0.77
C TRP A 244 11.04 7.81 -0.83
N ALA A 245 10.32 7.51 -1.93
CA ALA A 245 9.59 6.26 -2.07
C ALA A 245 10.48 5.03 -1.96
N LYS A 246 11.65 5.05 -2.62
CA LYS A 246 12.60 3.92 -2.57
C LYS A 246 13.17 3.69 -1.17
N SER A 247 13.25 4.72 -0.35
CA SER A 247 13.67 4.64 1.06
C SER A 247 12.52 4.18 1.96
N PHE A 248 11.32 4.74 1.76
CA PHE A 248 10.16 4.52 2.61
C PHE A 248 9.46 3.17 2.35
N ASP A 249 9.15 2.87 1.09
CA ASP A 249 8.53 1.61 0.67
C ASP A 249 9.38 0.91 -0.40
N PRO A 250 10.40 0.14 0.01
CA PRO A 250 11.21 -0.63 -0.93
C PRO A 250 10.44 -1.81 -1.54
N SER A 251 9.24 -2.14 -1.03
CA SER A 251 8.47 -3.32 -1.47
C SER A 251 7.77 -3.14 -2.81
N ARG A 252 7.74 -1.91 -3.35
CA ARG A 252 7.13 -1.60 -4.64
C ARG A 252 8.07 -0.83 -5.57
N PRO A 253 8.02 -1.08 -6.89
CA PRO A 253 8.55 -0.17 -7.90
C PRO A 253 7.79 1.16 -7.93
N VAL A 254 8.45 2.17 -8.50
CA VAL A 254 7.89 3.50 -8.73
C VAL A 254 7.97 3.77 -10.23
N GLN A 255 6.90 4.31 -10.80
CA GLN A 255 6.86 4.73 -12.21
C GLN A 255 6.53 6.22 -12.32
N TYR A 256 6.93 6.81 -13.43
CA TYR A 256 6.51 8.14 -13.89
C TYR A 256 6.86 8.25 -15.37
N GLU A 257 5.97 8.85 -16.17
CA GLU A 257 6.13 8.91 -17.63
C GLU A 257 6.82 10.19 -18.12
N GLY A 258 6.59 11.34 -17.46
CA GLY A 258 6.96 12.67 -17.95
C GLY A 258 8.41 13.11 -17.76
#